data_AF-A0A2M8Z6D5-F1
#
_entry.id   AF-A0A2M8Z6D5-F1
#
_cell.length_a   1.000
_cell.length_b   1.000
_cell.length_c   1.000
_cell.angle_alpha   90.00
_cell.angle_beta   90.00
_cell.angle_gamma   90.00
#
_symmetry.space_group_name_H-M   'P 1'
#
loop_
_entity.id
_entity.type
_entity.pdbx_description
1 polymer ?
#
loop_
_entity_poly.entity_id
_entity_poly.type
_entity_poly.pdbx_seq_one_letter_code
_entity_poly.pdbx_strand_id
1 'polypeptide(L)'
;MLDQDIYEALEKELERNHIREDVDEVLLDLAEALADRGIMDKELVLTESYGKTQIQVTGVCSEEEGEVNILMKQVRIGKKEFEINDYFL
;
A
#
# COMPACT_ATOMS: atom_id res chain seq x y z
N MET A 1 -5.88 -6.28 -10.23
CA MET A 1 -5.79 -5.09 -11.10
C MET A 1 -6.60 -4.04 -10.39
N LEU A 2 -5.91 -3.00 -9.90
CA LEU A 2 -6.52 -1.97 -9.08
C LEU A 2 -7.67 -1.31 -9.84
N ASP A 3 -8.74 -1.00 -9.11
CA ASP A 3 -9.86 -0.23 -9.66
C ASP A 3 -9.37 1.14 -10.15
N GLN A 4 -9.79 1.53 -11.36
CA GLN A 4 -9.32 2.75 -12.00
C GLN A 4 -9.72 4.02 -11.21
N ASP A 5 -10.90 4.03 -10.58
CA ASP A 5 -11.33 5.18 -9.78
C ASP A 5 -10.47 5.30 -8.52
N ILE A 6 -10.08 4.16 -7.91
CA ILE A 6 -9.15 4.14 -6.78
C ILE A 6 -7.76 4.60 -7.19
N TYR A 7 -7.25 4.13 -8.33
CA TYR A 7 -5.96 4.56 -8.87
C TYR A 7 -5.91 6.08 -9.07
N GLU A 8 -6.88 6.65 -9.77
CA GLU A 8 -6.95 8.10 -9.99
C GLU A 8 -7.10 8.90 -8.69
N ALA A 9 -7.82 8.35 -7.71
CA ALA A 9 -8.02 9.01 -6.43
C ALA A 9 -6.75 8.98 -5.56
N LEU A 10 -5.97 7.91 -5.63
CA LEU A 10 -4.65 7.80 -5.02
C LEU A 10 -3.68 8.79 -5.67
N GLU A 11 -3.59 8.79 -7.00
CA GLU A 11 -2.73 9.70 -7.77
C GLU A 11 -2.97 11.16 -7.36
N LYS A 12 -4.23 11.61 -7.38
CA LYS A 12 -4.62 12.97 -6.96
C LYS A 12 -4.23 13.28 -5.52
N GLU A 13 -4.32 12.32 -4.60
CA GLU A 13 -3.91 12.57 -3.22
C GLU A 13 -2.39 12.54 -3.03
N LEU A 14 -1.66 11.69 -3.74
CA LEU A 14 -0.19 11.69 -3.73
C LEU A 14 0.33 13.05 -4.21
N GLU A 15 -0.15 13.53 -5.36
CA GLU A 15 0.19 14.85 -5.90
C GLU A 15 -0.13 15.97 -4.91
N ARG A 16 -1.33 15.93 -4.31
CA ARG A 16 -1.78 16.92 -3.32
C ARG A 16 -0.90 16.93 -2.06
N ASN A 17 -0.30 15.81 -1.71
CA ASN A 17 0.64 15.69 -0.60
C ASN A 17 2.11 15.84 -1.05
N HIS A 18 2.35 16.32 -2.28
CA HIS A 18 3.66 16.57 -2.87
C HIS A 18 4.56 15.33 -2.98
N ILE A 19 3.94 14.15 -3.10
CA ILE A 19 4.60 12.90 -3.42
C ILE A 19 4.71 12.84 -4.96
N ARG A 20 5.90 12.54 -5.48
CA ARG A 20 6.22 12.60 -6.92
C ARG A 20 6.30 11.22 -7.56
N GLU A 21 6.41 10.20 -6.71
CA GLU A 21 6.40 8.80 -7.03
C GLU A 21 5.02 8.40 -7.58
N ASP A 22 5.01 7.51 -8.57
CA ASP A 22 3.77 7.01 -9.18
C ASP A 22 3.01 6.12 -8.19
N VAL A 23 1.69 5.97 -8.39
CA VAL A 23 0.84 5.13 -7.52
C VAL A 23 1.39 3.70 -7.44
N ASP A 24 1.78 3.14 -8.59
CA ASP A 24 2.35 1.79 -8.66
C ASP A 24 3.65 1.67 -7.85
N GLU A 25 4.56 2.65 -7.94
CA GLU A 25 5.81 2.66 -7.17
C GLU A 25 5.52 2.71 -5.66
N VAL A 26 4.62 3.61 -5.23
CA VAL A 26 4.24 3.73 -3.82
C VAL A 26 3.59 2.45 -3.30
N LEU A 27 2.69 1.83 -4.05
CA LEU A 27 2.01 0.61 -3.61
C LEU A 27 2.96 -0.59 -3.57
N LEU A 28 3.89 -0.70 -4.53
CA LEU A 28 4.93 -1.73 -4.51
C LEU A 28 5.87 -1.56 -3.32
N ASP A 29 6.36 -0.36 -3.05
CA ASP A 29 7.19 -0.06 -1.88
C ASP A 29 6.48 -0.42 -0.56
N LEU A 30 5.19 -0.09 -0.45
CA LEU A 30 4.38 -0.43 0.73
C LEU A 30 4.17 -1.94 0.87
N ALA A 31 4.00 -2.66 -0.24
CA ALA A 31 3.87 -4.11 -0.25
C ALA A 31 5.19 -4.78 0.17
N GLU A 32 6.33 -4.33 -0.36
CA GLU A 32 7.66 -4.80 0.06
C GLU A 32 7.90 -4.53 1.55
N ALA A 33 7.56 -3.34 2.04
CA ALA A 33 7.68 -3.01 3.46
C ALA A 33 6.78 -3.89 4.34
N LEU A 34 5.58 -4.23 3.87
CA LEU A 34 4.70 -5.19 4.53
C LEU A 34 5.30 -6.61 4.50
N ALA A 35 5.89 -7.06 3.40
CA ALA A 35 6.54 -8.36 3.30
C ALA A 35 7.73 -8.47 4.26
N ASP A 36 8.58 -7.44 4.32
CA ASP A 36 9.78 -7.40 5.16
C ASP A 36 9.47 -7.44 6.66
N ARG A 37 8.39 -6.76 7.08
CA ARG A 37 7.98 -6.65 8.49
C ARG A 37 6.82 -7.58 8.84
N GLY A 38 6.31 -8.27 7.84
CA GLY A 38 5.12 -9.10 7.87
C GLY A 38 5.27 -10.32 8.74
N ILE A 39 4.18 -10.69 9.41
CA ILE A 39 4.04 -12.01 9.99
C ILE A 39 3.00 -12.75 9.16
N MET A 40 3.37 -13.94 8.68
CA MET A 40 2.49 -14.85 7.94
C MET A 40 1.11 -14.97 8.58
N ASP A 41 0.08 -14.85 7.75
CA ASP A 41 -1.34 -14.94 8.09
C ASP A 41 -1.82 -13.96 9.19
N LYS A 42 -1.07 -12.86 9.40
CA LYS A 42 -1.47 -11.80 10.32
C LYS A 42 -1.59 -10.47 9.60
N GLU A 43 -2.63 -9.73 9.98
CA GLU A 43 -2.79 -8.35 9.59
C GLU A 43 -1.72 -7.48 10.25
N LEU A 44 -1.07 -6.68 9.43
CA LEU A 44 -0.05 -5.73 9.81
C LEU A 44 -0.46 -4.33 9.36
N VAL A 45 -0.32 -3.37 10.26
CA VAL A 45 -0.43 -1.96 9.96
C VAL A 45 0.97 -1.37 9.99
N LEU A 46 1.35 -0.72 8.90
CA LEU A 46 2.68 -0.17 8.69
C LEU A 46 2.57 1.28 8.25
N THR A 47 3.56 2.11 8.59
CA THR A 47 3.55 3.52 8.23
C THR A 47 4.90 3.90 7.65
N GLU A 48 4.92 4.21 6.36
CA GLU A 48 6.09 4.70 5.64
C GLU A 48 6.03 6.22 5.45
N SER A 49 7.21 6.82 5.28
CA SER A 49 7.35 8.27 5.13
C SER A 49 7.83 8.62 3.73
N TYR A 50 6.98 9.30 2.96
CA TYR A 50 7.29 9.84 1.64
C TYR A 50 7.56 11.34 1.80
N GLY A 51 8.84 11.68 1.98
CA GLY A 51 9.29 13.03 2.29
C GLY A 51 8.77 13.52 3.65
N LYS A 52 7.79 14.43 3.64
CA LYS A 52 7.14 14.97 4.85
C LYS A 52 5.78 14.32 5.14
N THR A 53 5.27 13.53 4.20
CA THR A 53 3.95 12.91 4.27
C THR A 53 4.10 11.48 4.77
N GLN A 54 3.28 11.09 5.74
CA GLN A 54 3.22 9.70 6.17
C GLN A 54 2.05 8.99 5.49
N ILE A 55 2.35 7.82 4.93
CA ILE A 55 1.35 6.92 4.37
C ILE A 55 1.28 5.70 5.28
N GLN A 56 0.07 5.37 5.71
CA GLN A 56 -0.19 4.16 6.47
C GLN A 56 -0.83 3.12 5.56
N VAL A 57 -0.34 1.89 5.62
CA VAL A 57 -0.87 0.76 4.87
C VAL A 57 -1.29 -0.34 5.84
N THR A 58 -2.39 -1.01 5.54
CA THR A 58 -2.86 -2.21 6.23
C THR A 58 -2.92 -3.35 5.23
N GLY A 59 -2.27 -4.47 5.56
CA GLY A 59 -2.28 -5.65 4.72
C GLY A 59 -1.99 -6.93 5.49
N VAL A 60 -2.06 -8.05 4.79
CA VAL A 60 -1.78 -9.39 5.32
C VAL A 60 -0.75 -10.05 4.42
N CYS A 61 0.27 -10.63 5.03
CA CYS A 61 1.26 -11.43 4.30
C CYS A 61 0.79 -12.88 4.22
N SER A 62 0.83 -13.43 3.03
CA SER A 62 0.48 -14.82 2.72
C SER A 62 1.59 -15.45 1.88
N GLU A 63 1.70 -16.77 1.93
CA GLU A 63 2.61 -17.54 1.08
C GLU A 63 1.77 -18.51 0.26
N GLU A 64 1.87 -18.41 -1.06
CA GLU A 64 1.20 -19.31 -1.99
C GLU A 64 2.25 -19.92 -2.92
N GLU A 65 2.30 -21.26 -3.00
CA GLU A 65 3.27 -22.00 -3.81
C GLU A 65 4.76 -21.69 -3.52
N GLY A 66 5.06 -21.14 -2.34
CA GLY A 66 6.41 -20.74 -1.93
C GLY A 66 6.80 -19.31 -2.32
N GLU A 67 5.86 -18.54 -2.86
CA GLU A 67 6.00 -17.11 -3.16
C GLU A 67 5.22 -16.28 -2.13
N VAL A 68 5.82 -15.16 -1.70
CA VAL A 68 5.22 -14.26 -0.71
C VAL A 68 4.31 -13.27 -1.42
N ASN A 69 3.01 -13.35 -1.12
CA ASN A 69 1.97 -12.48 -1.65
C ASN A 69 1.45 -11.56 -0.54
N ILE A 70 1.23 -10.29 -0.87
CA ILE A 70 0.74 -9.29 0.07
C ILE A 70 -0.66 -8.87 -0.30
N LEU A 71 -1.65 -9.23 0.52
CA LEU A 71 -2.99 -8.67 0.41
C LEU A 71 -2.99 -7.27 1.03
N MET A 72 -2.99 -6.23 0.20
CA MET A 72 -3.14 -4.87 0.66
C MET A 72 -4.63 -4.55 0.80
N LYS A 73 -5.08 -4.30 2.02
CA LYS A 73 -6.50 -4.05 2.33
C LYS A 73 -6.83 -2.58 2.24
N GLN A 74 -5.98 -1.73 2.82
CA GLN A 74 -6.25 -0.30 2.93
C GLN A 74 -4.98 0.53 2.92
N VAL A 75 -5.03 1.70 2.28
CA VAL A 75 -3.99 2.72 2.29
C VAL A 75 -4.58 4.03 2.81
N ARG A 76 -3.82 4.74 3.64
CA ARG A 76 -4.19 6.03 4.21
C ARG A 76 -3.11 7.06 3.92
N ILE A 77 -3.48 8.10 3.19
CA ILE A 77 -2.61 9.22 2.84
C ILE A 77 -3.12 10.45 3.61
N GLY A 78 -2.40 10.85 4.65
CA GLY A 78 -2.82 11.93 5.56
C GLY A 78 -4.15 11.65 6.27
N LYS A 79 -5.23 12.30 5.81
CA LYS A 79 -6.58 12.17 6.39
C LYS A 79 -7.55 11.35 5.52
N LYS A 80 -7.15 10.94 4.31
CA LYS A 80 -7.98 10.14 3.42
C LYS A 80 -7.57 8.68 3.50
N GLU A 81 -8.58 7.81 3.43
CA GLU A 81 -8.45 6.36 3.49
C GLU A 81 -9.02 5.78 2.20
N PHE A 82 -8.30 4.79 1.66
CA PHE A 82 -8.55 4.14 0.39
C PHE A 82 -8.59 2.64 0.61
N GLU A 83 -9.70 2.02 0.21
CA GLU A 83 -9.84 0.57 0.24
C GLU A 83 -9.23 0.00 -1.05
N ILE A 84 -8.26 -0.91 -0.89
CA ILE A 84 -7.48 -1.48 -2.00
C ILE A 84 -7.97 -2.90 -2.29
N ASN A 85 -7.94 -3.78 -1.27
CA ASN A 85 -8.34 -5.19 -1.35
C ASN A 85 -7.77 -5.94 -2.58
N ASP A 86 -6.50 -5.68 -2.91
CA ASP A 86 -5.79 -6.31 -4.04
C ASP A 86 -4.47 -6.92 -3.56
N TYR A 87 -3.97 -7.89 -4.32
CA TYR A 87 -2.70 -8.56 -4.04
C TYR A 87 -1.55 -7.89 -4.77
N PHE A 88 -0.44 -7.74 -4.06
CA PHE A 88 0.82 -7.17 -4.54
C PHE A 88 1.96 -8.13 -4.24
N LEU A 89 2.96 -8.08 -5.13
CA LEU A 89 4.08 -9.03 -5.24
C LEU A 89 3.64 -10.39 -5.78
#